data_AF-A0A679JH05-F1
#
_entry.id   AF-A0A679JH05-F1
#
_cell.length_a   1.000
_cell.length_b   1.000
_cell.length_c   1.000
_cell.angle_alpha   90.00
_cell.angle_beta   90.00
_cell.angle_gamma   90.00
#
_symmetry.space_group_name_H-M   'P 1'
#
loop_
_entity.id
_entity.type
_entity.pdbx_description
1 polymer ?
#
loop_
_entity_poly.entity_id
_entity_poly.type
_entity_poly.pdbx_seq_one_letter_code
_entity_poly.pdbx_strand_id
1 'polypeptide(L)'
;MARAQINHASDSRAAARHAAVNAARVDIWVRTIRGRRQAFYRCSAAGVANWQAIGVPLANKALKLGSISLPGIADATVTAYTEGEPAHPAAAEFAERARALNSEINALNLIARGDA
;
A
#
# COMPACT_ATOMS: atom_id res chain seq x y z
N MET A 1 36.78 3.60 3.25
CA MET A 1 35.39 3.77 2.78
C MET A 1 34.82 2.40 2.41
N ALA A 2 34.06 1.77 3.30
CA ALA A 2 33.55 0.41 3.12
C ALA A 2 32.20 0.46 2.37
N ARG A 3 32.12 -0.22 1.22
CA ARG A 3 30.90 -0.36 0.42
C ARG A 3 30.04 -1.45 1.05
N ALA A 4 28.85 -1.11 1.54
CA ALA A 4 27.89 -2.10 2.02
C ALA A 4 27.35 -2.92 0.84
N GLN A 5 27.75 -4.19 0.75
CA GLN A 5 27.11 -5.18 -0.10
C GLN A 5 25.73 -5.48 0.47
N ILE A 6 24.68 -5.20 -0.31
CA ILE A 6 23.32 -5.63 0.00
C ILE A 6 23.25 -7.11 -0.35
N ASN A 7 23.34 -7.96 0.68
CA ASN A 7 23.18 -9.40 0.54
C ASN A 7 21.72 -9.69 0.18
N HIS A 8 21.46 -9.98 -1.10
CA HIS A 8 20.21 -10.61 -1.52
C HIS A 8 20.20 -12.04 -0.95
N ALA A 9 19.48 -12.24 0.15
CA ALA A 9 19.18 -13.57 0.65
C ALA A 9 18.37 -14.32 -0.41
N SER A 10 19.07 -15.12 -1.22
CA SER A 10 18.48 -16.06 -2.17
C SER A 10 18.07 -17.30 -1.38
N ASP A 11 16.91 -17.23 -0.74
CA ASP A 11 16.31 -18.42 -0.10
C ASP A 11 15.58 -19.23 -1.17
N SER A 12 16.36 -19.93 -2.00
CA SER A 12 15.91 -20.71 -3.15
C SER A 12 15.04 -21.93 -2.77
N ARG A 13 14.90 -22.25 -1.48
CA ARG A 13 14.12 -23.40 -1.01
C ARG A 13 12.63 -23.11 -0.81
N ALA A 14 12.23 -21.85 -0.68
CA ALA A 14 10.81 -21.47 -0.59
C ALA A 14 10.09 -21.52 -1.95
N ALA A 15 10.82 -21.54 -3.07
CA ALA A 15 10.27 -21.46 -4.42
C ALA A 15 9.58 -22.76 -4.91
N ALA A 16 9.70 -23.88 -4.20
CA ALA A 16 9.34 -25.20 -4.72
C ALA A 16 7.89 -25.66 -4.47
N ARG A 17 7.00 -24.83 -3.89
CA ARG A 17 5.62 -25.26 -3.56
C ARG A 17 4.48 -24.37 -4.05
N HIS A 18 4.78 -23.29 -4.76
CA HIS A 18 3.73 -22.41 -5.29
C HIS A 18 3.49 -22.77 -6.76
N ALA A 19 2.44 -23.56 -7.00
CA ALA A 19 1.84 -23.62 -8.33
C ALA A 19 1.62 -22.18 -8.79
N ALA A 20 2.16 -21.81 -9.96
CA ALA A 20 2.04 -20.46 -10.48
C ALA A 20 0.54 -20.09 -10.47
N VAL A 21 0.17 -19.12 -9.65
CA VAL A 21 -1.21 -18.70 -9.53
C VAL A 21 -1.52 -17.86 -10.76
N ASN A 22 -1.90 -18.55 -11.84
CA ASN A 22 -2.46 -17.91 -13.02
C ASN A 22 -3.70 -17.12 -12.58
N ALA A 23 -3.75 -15.83 -12.92
CA ALA A 23 -4.74 -14.84 -12.49
C ALA A 23 -4.55 -14.21 -11.09
N ALA A 24 -3.34 -14.27 -10.51
CA ALA A 24 -3.03 -13.49 -9.32
C ALA A 24 -3.07 -11.98 -9.61
N ARG A 25 -3.73 -11.20 -8.75
CA ARG A 25 -3.59 -9.73 -8.73
C ARG A 25 -2.40 -9.35 -7.87
N VAL A 26 -1.56 -8.46 -8.38
CA VAL A 26 -0.41 -7.88 -7.67
C VAL A 26 -0.66 -6.41 -7.48
N ASP A 27 -0.67 -5.97 -6.23
CA ASP A 27 -0.71 -4.54 -5.92
C ASP A 27 0.72 -4.00 -5.89
N ILE A 28 0.96 -2.85 -6.53
CA ILE A 28 2.25 -2.16 -6.56
C ILE A 28 2.11 -0.79 -5.90
N TRP A 29 2.91 -0.56 -4.87
CA TRP A 29 3.00 0.73 -4.18
C TRP A 29 4.32 1.42 -4.49
N VAL A 30 4.27 2.65 -4.99
CA VAL A 30 5.46 3.48 -5.20
C VAL A 30 5.34 4.75 -4.37
N ARG A 31 6.35 5.00 -3.52
CA ARG A 31 6.39 6.19 -2.65
C ARG A 31 7.71 6.94 -2.78
N THR A 32 7.71 8.21 -2.40
CA THR A 32 8.90 9.05 -2.35
C THR A 32 9.15 9.49 -0.92
N ILE A 33 10.31 9.12 -0.36
CA ILE A 33 10.74 9.52 0.99
C ILE A 33 12.06 10.27 0.88
N ARG A 34 12.10 11.51 1.39
CA ARG A 34 13.32 12.37 1.39
C ARG A 34 14.01 12.42 0.01
N GLY A 35 13.21 12.57 -1.05
CA GLY A 35 13.70 12.61 -2.44
C GLY A 35 14.07 11.26 -3.05
N ARG A 36 13.99 10.14 -2.31
CA ARG A 36 14.27 8.80 -2.82
C ARG A 36 12.99 8.03 -3.09
N ARG A 37 12.86 7.51 -4.32
CA ARG A 37 11.74 6.63 -4.69
C ARG A 37 11.97 5.20 -4.18
N GLN A 38 10.93 4.61 -3.63
CA GLN A 38 10.87 3.22 -3.18
C GLN A 38 9.64 2.57 -3.80
N ALA A 39 9.75 1.29 -4.15
CA ALA A 39 8.64 0.52 -4.68
C ALA A 39 8.48 -0.80 -3.92
N PHE A 40 7.22 -1.19 -3.76
CA PHE A 40 6.82 -2.39 -3.05
C PHE A 40 5.72 -3.10 -3.81
N TYR A 41 5.58 -4.40 -3.59
CA TYR A 41 4.48 -5.20 -4.09
C TYR A 41 3.88 -6.07 -3.01
N ARG A 42 2.63 -6.46 -3.18
CA ARG A 42 1.97 -7.52 -2.42
C ARG A 42 1.12 -8.37 -3.35
N CYS A 43 0.95 -9.63 -2.99
CA CYS A 43 0.17 -10.58 -3.76
C CYS A 43 -0.41 -11.64 -2.82
N SER A 44 -1.63 -11.40 -2.32
CA SER A 44 -2.29 -12.28 -1.37
C SER A 44 -2.47 -13.70 -1.92
N ALA A 45 -2.75 -13.81 -3.23
CA ALA A 45 -2.94 -15.10 -3.89
C ALA A 45 -1.66 -15.96 -3.91
N ALA A 46 -0.49 -15.32 -3.93
CA ALA A 46 0.81 -15.98 -3.86
C ALA A 46 1.36 -16.09 -2.42
N GLY A 47 0.55 -15.83 -1.40
CA GLY A 47 0.97 -15.85 0.01
C GLY A 47 1.84 -14.65 0.42
N VAL A 48 2.01 -13.65 -0.46
CA VAL A 48 2.73 -12.41 -0.17
C VAL A 48 1.74 -11.41 0.44
N ALA A 49 1.38 -11.63 1.69
CA ALA A 49 0.44 -10.78 2.43
C ALA A 49 1.07 -9.43 2.86
N ASN A 50 2.39 -9.42 3.09
CA ASN A 50 3.14 -8.22 3.48
C ASN A 50 3.77 -7.54 2.27
N TRP A 51 3.97 -6.21 2.36
CA TRP A 51 4.68 -5.44 1.34
C TRP A 51 6.13 -5.89 1.22
N GLN A 52 6.52 -6.35 0.04
CA GLN A 52 7.89 -6.73 -0.31
C GLN A 52 8.51 -5.69 -1.23
N ALA A 53 9.81 -5.41 -1.05
CA ALA A 53 10.52 -4.43 -1.86
C ALA A 53 10.73 -4.93 -3.30
N ILE A 54 10.53 -4.04 -4.27
CA ILE A 54 10.91 -4.26 -5.68
C ILE A 54 11.66 -3.06 -6.23
N GLY A 55 12.41 -3.29 -7.32
CA GLY A 55 13.08 -2.22 -8.03
C GLY A 55 12.09 -1.22 -8.61
N VAL A 56 12.31 0.07 -8.40
CA VAL A 56 11.48 1.15 -8.96
C VAL A 56 11.35 1.06 -10.50
N PRO A 57 12.40 0.75 -11.28
CA PRO A 57 12.25 0.58 -12.72
C PRO A 57 11.29 -0.55 -13.09
N LEU A 58 11.36 -1.68 -12.36
CA LEU A 58 10.47 -2.82 -12.57
C LEU A 58 9.03 -2.47 -12.21
N ALA A 59 8.81 -1.80 -11.08
CA ALA A 59 7.50 -1.32 -10.65
C ALA A 59 6.86 -0.38 -11.69
N ASN A 60 7.61 0.60 -12.20
CA ASN A 60 7.12 1.53 -13.21
C ASN A 60 6.79 0.80 -14.52
N LYS A 61 7.62 -0.16 -14.94
CA LYS A 61 7.37 -0.97 -16.14
C LYS A 61 6.10 -1.80 -15.98
N ALA A 62 5.94 -2.46 -14.83
CA ALA A 62 4.77 -3.26 -14.51
C ALA A 62 3.48 -2.43 -14.48
N LEU A 63 3.50 -1.25 -13.84
CA LEU A 63 2.38 -0.30 -13.84
C LEU A 63 2.02 0.17 -15.25
N LYS A 64 3.01 0.37 -16.12
CA LYS A 64 2.78 0.79 -17.52
C LYS A 64 2.24 -0.35 -18.39
N LEU A 65 2.71 -1.57 -18.18
CA LEU A 65 2.27 -2.75 -18.95
C LEU A 65 0.96 -3.34 -18.43
N GLY A 66 0.58 -3.07 -17.18
CA GLY A 66 -0.58 -3.66 -16.53
C GLY A 66 -0.38 -5.12 -16.09
N SER A 67 0.82 -5.66 -16.27
CA SER A 67 1.17 -7.03 -15.88
C SER A 67 2.60 -7.14 -15.34
N ILE A 68 2.85 -8.17 -14.53
CA ILE A 68 4.17 -8.47 -13.98
C ILE A 68 4.37 -9.98 -13.78
N SER A 69 5.61 -10.42 -13.99
CA SER A 69 6.06 -11.77 -13.64
C SER A 69 7.21 -11.66 -12.63
N LEU A 70 7.07 -12.36 -11.51
CA LEU A 70 8.02 -12.41 -10.39
C LEU A 70 8.31 -13.89 -10.05
N PRO A 71 9.37 -14.20 -9.29
CA PRO A 71 9.59 -15.57 -8.82
C PRO A 71 8.36 -16.10 -8.07
N GLY A 72 7.76 -17.18 -8.58
CA GLY A 72 6.52 -17.76 -8.04
C GLY A 72 5.20 -17.09 -8.46
N ILE A 73 5.25 -16.04 -9.30
CA ILE A 73 4.07 -15.30 -9.79
C ILE A 73 4.23 -15.10 -11.31
N ALA A 74 3.37 -15.71 -12.11
CA ALA A 74 3.42 -15.57 -13.57
C ALA A 74 2.23 -14.75 -14.08
N ASP A 75 2.49 -13.81 -15.00
CA ASP A 75 1.50 -13.03 -15.76
C ASP A 75 0.39 -12.42 -14.88
N ALA A 76 0.79 -11.92 -13.71
CA ALA A 76 -0.13 -11.32 -12.77
C ALA A 76 -0.59 -9.94 -13.25
N THR A 77 -1.88 -9.65 -13.10
CA THR A 77 -2.44 -8.33 -13.36
C THR A 77 -1.98 -7.36 -12.28
N VAL A 78 -1.53 -6.17 -12.69
CA VAL A 78 -0.99 -5.15 -11.80
C VAL A 78 -2.07 -4.14 -11.45
N THR A 79 -2.21 -3.85 -10.16
CA THR A 79 -3.03 -2.76 -9.65
C THR A 79 -2.12 -1.73 -8.96
N ALA A 80 -2.28 -0.46 -9.27
CA ALA A 80 -1.57 0.60 -8.56
C ALA A 80 -2.17 0.77 -7.15
N TYR A 81 -1.34 0.68 -6.13
CA TYR A 81 -1.70 1.05 -4.77
C TYR A 81 -1.26 2.49 -4.49
N THR A 82 -2.24 3.34 -4.21
CA THR A 82 -2.04 4.70 -3.73
C THR A 82 -2.20 4.69 -2.21
N GLU A 83 -1.21 5.24 -1.50
CA GLU A 83 -1.34 5.49 -0.06
C GLU A 83 -2.33 6.64 0.11
N GLY A 84 -3.44 6.34 0.80
CA GLY A 84 -4.71 7.01 0.58
C GLY A 84 -5.68 5.96 0.09
N GLU A 85 -6.27 5.22 1.05
CA GLU A 85 -7.48 4.45 0.81
C GLU A 85 -8.46 5.23 -0.08
N PRO A 86 -9.36 4.56 -0.82
CA PRO A 86 -10.50 5.28 -1.34
C PRO A 86 -11.12 5.96 -0.11
N ALA A 87 -11.18 7.30 -0.11
CA ALA A 87 -12.10 7.98 0.78
C ALA A 87 -13.43 7.28 0.51
N HIS A 88 -13.93 6.51 1.48
CA HIS A 88 -15.30 6.02 1.41
C HIS A 88 -16.12 7.23 0.95
N PRO A 89 -17.02 7.14 -0.05
CA PRO A 89 -17.63 8.34 -0.62
C PRO A 89 -18.28 9.23 0.46
N ALA A 90 -18.70 8.62 1.57
CA ALA A 90 -19.21 9.30 2.78
C ALA A 90 -18.15 9.69 3.84
N ALA A 91 -16.84 9.52 3.63
CA ALA A 91 -15.79 9.84 4.61
C ALA A 91 -15.64 11.35 4.80
N ALA A 92 -15.76 12.12 3.73
CA ALA A 92 -15.81 13.57 3.80
C ALA A 92 -17.06 14.03 4.58
N GLU A 93 -18.24 13.49 4.25
CA GLU A 93 -19.50 13.79 4.95
C GLU A 93 -19.44 13.37 6.43
N PHE A 94 -18.86 12.20 6.72
CA PHE A 94 -18.67 11.74 8.09
C PHE A 94 -17.75 12.66 8.87
N ALA A 95 -16.62 13.09 8.28
CA ALA A 95 -15.71 14.02 8.91
C ALA A 95 -16.34 15.40 9.17
N GLU A 96 -17.19 15.88 8.26
CA GLU A 96 -17.95 17.12 8.47
C GLU A 96 -19.01 16.97 9.56
N ARG A 97 -19.80 15.89 9.54
CA ARG A 97 -20.80 15.59 10.58
C ARG A 97 -20.15 15.43 11.95
N ALA A 98 -19.01 14.75 12.03
CA ALA A 98 -18.26 14.60 13.27
C ALA A 98 -17.74 15.95 13.81
N ARG A 99 -17.29 16.85 12.92
CA ARG A 99 -16.89 18.21 13.31
C ARG A 99 -18.08 19.01 13.85
N ALA A 100 -19.21 19.01 13.15
CA ALA A 100 -20.41 19.71 13.58
C ALA A 100 -20.90 19.23 14.96
N LEU A 101 -20.98 17.92 15.15
CA LEU A 101 -21.44 17.32 16.41
C LEU A 101 -20.50 17.64 17.57
N ASN A 102 -19.18 17.65 17.34
CA ASN A 102 -18.21 18.06 18.36
C ASN A 102 -18.35 19.55 18.72
N SER A 103 -18.64 20.42 17.75
CA SER A 103 -18.92 21.85 18.02
C SER A 103 -20.19 22.04 18.85
N GLU A 104 -21.24 21.27 18.58
CA GLU A 104 -22.48 21.28 19.38
C GLU A 104 -22.24 20.82 20.82
N ILE A 105 -21.50 19.72 21.01
CA ILE A 105 -21.11 19.24 22.35
C ILE A 105 -20.33 20.32 23.10
N ASN A 106 -19.39 21.01 22.44
CA ASN A 106 -18.62 22.07 23.06
C ASN A 106 -19.49 23.26 23.45
N ALA A 107 -20.45 23.66 22.61
CA ALA A 107 -21.40 24.72 22.94
C ALA A 107 -22.28 24.33 24.15
N LEU A 108 -22.80 23.11 24.19
CA LEU A 108 -23.58 22.59 25.31
C LEU A 108 -22.75 22.55 26.61
N ASN A 109 -21.49 22.13 26.52
CA ASN A 109 -20.58 22.12 27.67
C ASN A 109 -20.26 23.53 28.18
N LEU A 110 -20.15 24.52 27.29
CA LEU A 110 -19.93 25.92 27.66
C LEU A 110 -21.15 26.47 28.42
N ILE A 111 -22.35 26.24 27.89
CA ILE A 111 -23.62 26.62 28.51
C ILE A 111 -23.79 25.93 29.87
N ALA A 112 -23.50 24.63 29.96
CA ALA A 112 -23.60 23.86 31.19
C ALA A 112 -22.61 24.31 32.28
N ARG A 113 -21.51 24.97 31.91
CA ARG A 113 -20.53 25.52 32.85
C ARG A 113 -20.84 26.96 33.30
N GLY A 114 -21.84 27.61 32.70
CA GLY A 114 -22.24 28.98 33.04
C GLY A 114 -21.34 30.08 32.47
N ASP A 115 -20.47 29.75 31.50
CA ASP A 115 -19.63 30.71 30.77
C ASP A 115 -20.41 31.31 29.58
N ALA A 116 -21.44 32.12 29.87
CA ALA A 116 -22.21 32.89 28.89
C ALA A 116 -22.15 34.39 29.18
#